data_AF-A0A959C708-F1
#
_entry.id   AF-A0A959C708-F1
#
_cell.length_a   1.000
_cell.length_b   1.000
_cell.length_c   1.000
_cell.angle_alpha   90.00
_cell.angle_beta   90.00
_cell.angle_gamma   90.00
#
_symmetry.space_group_name_H-M   'P 1'
#
loop_
_entity.id
_entity.type
_entity.pdbx_description
1 polymer ?
#
loop_
_entity_poly.entity_id
_entity_poly.type
_entity_poly.pdbx_seq_one_letter_code
_entity_poly.pdbx_strand_id
1 'polypeptide(L)'
;MAATKSRYLGVQPFKTSDQDLFFGRNEDIENLHDFILLEKLVVLFGKSGYGKSSLLNAGIMPRLLDERQPPAFRFRPIEVRFTDYDEKHSIPP
;
A
#
# COMPACT_ATOMS: atom_id res chain seq x y z
N MET A 1 18.46 -2.06 -0.07
CA MET A 1 18.79 -2.25 -1.49
C MET A 1 19.12 -0.90 -2.10
N ALA A 2 20.26 -0.78 -2.78
CA ALA A 2 20.67 0.46 -3.43
C ALA A 2 19.70 0.80 -4.57
N ALA A 3 19.15 2.01 -4.55
CA ALA A 3 18.34 2.52 -5.64
C ALA A 3 19.15 2.43 -6.95
N THR A 4 18.60 1.75 -7.96
CA THR A 4 19.15 1.79 -9.32
C THR A 4 19.25 3.26 -9.73
N LYS A 5 20.48 3.76 -9.85
CA LYS A 5 20.76 5.16 -10.15
C LYS A 5 20.27 5.48 -11.57
N SER A 6 19.04 5.99 -11.67
CA SER A 6 18.44 6.50 -12.90
C SER A 6 18.56 8.02 -12.95
N ARG A 7 18.78 8.59 -14.14
CA ARG A 7 18.79 10.06 -14.35
C ARG A 7 17.43 10.69 -13.99
N TYR A 8 16.34 9.95 -14.12
CA TYR A 8 14.99 10.37 -13.74
C TYR A 8 14.38 9.32 -12.82
N LEU A 9 13.96 9.74 -11.63
CA LEU A 9 13.39 8.87 -10.58
C LEU A 9 11.97 8.38 -10.90
N GLY A 10 11.35 8.87 -11.98
CA GLY A 10 9.94 8.60 -12.29
C GLY A 10 8.99 9.16 -11.23
N VAL A 11 7.69 8.89 -11.40
CA VAL A 11 6.67 9.26 -10.41
C VAL A 11 6.80 8.31 -9.22
N GLN A 12 7.13 8.87 -8.06
CA GLN A 12 7.19 8.11 -6.81
C GLN A 12 5.80 7.98 -6.21
N PRO A 13 5.42 6.82 -5.67
CA PRO A 13 4.16 6.69 -4.95
C PRO A 13 4.18 7.56 -3.70
N PHE A 14 3.02 8.11 -3.33
CA PHE A 14 2.86 8.81 -2.06
C PHE A 14 3.16 7.84 -0.91
N LYS A 15 3.71 8.37 0.18
CA LYS A 15 3.95 7.65 1.43
C LYS A 15 2.80 7.88 2.39
N THR A 16 2.75 7.07 3.45
CA THR A 16 1.79 7.26 4.55
C THR A 16 1.88 8.63 5.21
N SER A 17 3.09 9.21 5.28
CA SER A 17 3.29 10.58 5.77
C SER A 17 2.66 11.66 4.89
N ASP A 18 2.36 11.33 3.63
CA ASP A 18 1.91 12.30 2.64
C ASP A 18 0.38 12.33 2.51
N GLN A 19 -0.35 11.77 3.50
CA GLN A 19 -1.81 11.67 3.49
C GLN A 19 -2.50 13.03 3.21
N ASP A 20 -1.95 14.12 3.77
CA ASP A 20 -2.55 15.45 3.68
C ASP A 20 -2.43 16.04 2.27
N LEU A 21 -1.55 15.47 1.44
CA LEU A 21 -1.34 15.82 0.04
C LEU A 21 -2.12 14.91 -0.91
N PHE A 22 -2.71 13.82 -0.43
CA PHE A 22 -3.39 12.82 -1.23
C PHE A 22 -4.91 13.06 -1.24
N PHE A 23 -5.45 13.60 -2.34
CA PHE A 23 -6.87 13.96 -2.48
C PHE A 23 -7.50 13.45 -3.78
N GLY A 24 -8.83 13.57 -3.88
CA GLY A 24 -9.61 13.18 -5.08
C GLY A 24 -9.88 11.68 -5.21
N ARG A 25 -9.55 10.90 -4.17
CA ARG A 25 -9.66 9.44 -4.13
C ARG A 25 -10.50 8.95 -2.93
N ASN A 26 -11.31 9.82 -2.33
CA ASN A 26 -12.00 9.53 -1.07
C ASN A 26 -12.91 8.30 -1.21
N GLU A 27 -13.70 8.20 -2.27
CA GLU A 27 -14.57 7.05 -2.52
C GLU A 27 -13.78 5.74 -2.71
N ASP A 28 -12.67 5.78 -3.45
CA ASP A 28 -11.78 4.63 -3.62
C ASP A 28 -11.18 4.17 -2.28
N ILE A 29 -10.83 5.12 -1.40
CA ILE A 29 -10.29 4.85 -0.07
C ILE A 29 -11.36 4.20 0.81
N GLU A 30 -12.58 4.77 0.86
CA GLU A 30 -13.68 4.22 1.66
C GLU A 30 -14.02 2.79 1.23
N ASN A 31 -14.27 2.59 -0.08
CA ASN A 31 -14.65 1.29 -0.60
C ASN A 31 -13.57 0.23 -0.34
N LEU A 32 -12.29 0.58 -0.58
CA LEU A 32 -11.19 -0.35 -0.33
C LEU A 32 -11.00 -0.64 1.15
N HIS A 33 -11.16 0.36 2.02
CA HIS A 33 -11.10 0.18 3.46
C HIS A 33 -12.21 -0.79 3.93
N ASP A 34 -13.44 -0.60 3.47
CA ASP A 34 -14.57 -1.46 3.85
C ASP A 34 -14.37 -2.89 3.35
N PHE A 35 -13.87 -3.08 2.12
CA PHE A 35 -13.50 -4.41 1.65
C PHE A 35 -12.43 -5.07 2.52
N ILE A 36 -11.41 -4.33 2.98
CA ILE A 36 -10.37 -4.87 3.87
C ILE A 36 -10.96 -5.32 5.22
N LEU A 37 -11.99 -4.63 5.72
CA LEU A 37 -12.65 -4.99 6.98
C LEU A 37 -13.58 -6.20 6.83
N LEU A 38 -14.23 -6.36 5.68
CA LEU A 38 -15.27 -7.36 5.46
C LEU A 38 -14.73 -8.66 4.86
N GLU A 39 -13.70 -8.58 4.03
CA GLU A 39 -13.22 -9.69 3.23
C GLU A 39 -11.88 -10.23 3.72
N LYS A 40 -11.71 -11.56 3.64
CA LYS A 40 -10.43 -12.22 3.99
C LYS A 40 -9.31 -11.92 3.00
N LEU A 41 -9.65 -11.56 1.77
CA LEU A 41 -8.71 -11.29 0.70
C LEU A 41 -9.26 -10.21 -0.24
N VAL A 42 -8.48 -9.16 -0.45
CA VAL A 42 -8.81 -8.06 -1.37
C VAL A 42 -7.68 -7.89 -2.37
N VAL A 43 -8.03 -7.79 -3.66
CA VAL A 43 -7.07 -7.61 -4.75
C VAL A 43 -7.28 -6.25 -5.41
N LEU A 44 -6.33 -5.33 -5.21
CA LEU A 44 -6.30 -4.04 -5.89
C LEU A 44 -5.49 -4.14 -7.19
N PHE A 45 -6.16 -4.00 -8.34
CA PHE A 45 -5.54 -4.08 -9.66
C PHE A 45 -5.82 -2.83 -10.51
N GLY A 46 -5.06 -2.68 -11.60
CA GLY A 46 -5.17 -1.53 -12.51
C GLY A 46 -3.86 -1.24 -13.22
N LYS A 47 -3.89 -0.40 -14.26
CA LYS A 47 -2.70 -0.07 -15.07
C LYS A 47 -1.56 0.49 -14.21
N SER A 48 -0.32 0.30 -14.68
CA SER A 48 0.84 0.90 -14.04
C SER A 48 0.72 2.43 -14.03
N GLY A 49 1.20 3.09 -12.98
CA GLY A 49 1.13 4.55 -12.82
C GLY A 49 -0.22 5.11 -12.36
N TYR A 50 -1.28 4.31 -12.21
CA TYR A 50 -2.61 4.81 -11.77
C TYR A 50 -2.69 5.17 -10.27
N GLY A 51 -1.57 5.05 -9.54
CA GLY A 51 -1.50 5.43 -8.12
C GLY A 51 -1.96 4.35 -7.14
N LYS A 52 -2.02 3.07 -7.52
CA LYS A 52 -2.41 1.97 -6.61
C LYS A 52 -1.57 1.93 -5.32
N SER A 53 -0.25 2.04 -5.46
CA SER A 53 0.65 2.09 -4.31
C SER A 53 0.43 3.36 -3.48
N SER A 54 0.16 4.50 -4.11
CA SER A 54 -0.21 5.73 -3.41
C SER A 54 -1.53 5.59 -2.64
N LEU A 55 -2.54 4.94 -3.25
CA LEU A 55 -3.84 4.69 -2.62
C LEU A 55 -3.69 3.83 -1.37
N LEU A 56 -2.93 2.74 -1.46
CA LEU A 56 -2.62 1.92 -0.29
C LEU A 56 -1.85 2.72 0.76
N ASN A 57 -0.74 3.35 0.36
CA ASN A 57 0.18 3.99 1.31
C ASN A 57 -0.38 5.24 1.97
N ALA A 58 -0.97 6.15 1.21
CA ALA A 58 -1.41 7.47 1.68
C ALA A 58 -2.91 7.54 1.98
N GLY A 59 -3.71 6.61 1.43
CA GLY A 59 -5.14 6.53 1.69
C GLY A 59 -5.50 5.50 2.76
N ILE A 60 -5.02 4.26 2.60
CA ILE A 60 -5.43 3.13 3.45
C ILE A 60 -4.58 3.01 4.72
N MET A 61 -3.25 3.01 4.59
CA MET A 61 -2.36 2.80 5.74
C MET A 61 -2.62 3.77 6.90
N PRO A 62 -2.86 5.08 6.69
CA PRO A 62 -3.15 5.97 7.81
C PRO A 62 -4.40 5.58 8.58
N ARG A 63 -5.43 5.04 7.90
CA ARG A 63 -6.67 4.57 8.55
C ARG A 63 -6.45 3.30 9.36
N LEU A 64 -5.68 2.35 8.82
CA LEU A 64 -5.38 1.09 9.50
C LEU A 64 -4.46 1.27 10.71
N LEU A 65 -3.60 2.30 10.67
CA LEU A 65 -2.67 2.65 11.76
C LEU A 65 -3.29 3.63 12.78
N ASP A 66 -4.52 4.09 12.57
CA ASP A 66 -5.15 5.05 13.48
C ASP A 66 -5.47 4.39 14.83
N GLU A 67 -4.69 4.74 15.85
CA GLU A 67 -4.83 4.20 17.21
C GLU A 67 -6.15 4.58 17.88
N ARG A 68 -6.86 5.57 17.35
CA ARG A 68 -8.19 5.98 17.82
C ARG A 68 -9.27 4.97 17.44
N GLN A 69 -8.98 4.03 16.55
CA GLN A 69 -9.89 2.95 16.20
C GLN A 69 -10.16 2.04 17.41
N PRO A 70 -11.40 1.51 17.54
CA PRO A 70 -11.72 0.52 18.56
C PRO A 70 -10.78 -0.70 18.45
N PRO A 71 -10.45 -1.39 19.56
CA PRO A 71 -9.54 -2.53 19.55
C PRO A 71 -9.88 -3.61 18.51
N ALA A 72 -11.17 -3.81 18.22
CA ALA A 72 -11.65 -4.76 17.21
C ALA A 72 -11.24 -4.42 15.77
N PHE A 73 -10.88 -3.17 15.50
CA PHE A 73 -10.49 -2.65 14.18
C PHE A 73 -9.03 -2.20 14.13
N ARG A 74 -8.21 -2.55 15.13
CA ARG A 74 -6.78 -2.24 15.10
C ARG A 74 -6.06 -3.30 14.28
N PHE A 75 -5.44 -2.86 13.20
CA PHE A 75 -4.64 -3.72 12.35
C PHE A 75 -3.16 -3.52 12.65
N ARG A 76 -2.40 -4.62 12.56
CA ARG A 76 -0.94 -4.54 12.46
C ARG A 76 -0.57 -4.83 11.00
N PRO A 77 -0.42 -3.80 10.15
CA PRO A 77 -0.09 -4.02 8.76
C PRO A 77 1.32 -4.61 8.64
N ILE A 78 1.46 -5.59 7.75
CA ILE A 78 2.74 -6.21 7.38
C ILE A 78 2.90 -6.03 5.88
N GLU A 79 3.89 -5.24 5.47
CA GLU A 79 4.23 -5.11 4.05
C GLU A 79 4.99 -6.36 3.60
N VAL A 80 4.38 -7.11 2.70
CA VAL A 80 5.03 -8.25 2.02
C VAL A 80 5.24 -7.86 0.56
N ARG A 81 6.50 -7.84 0.14
CA ARG A 81 6.87 -7.62 -1.26
C ARG A 81 7.28 -8.95 -1.86
N PHE A 82 6.44 -9.49 -2.74
CA PHE A 82 6.82 -10.62 -3.56
C PHE A 82 7.88 -10.15 -4.56
N THR A 83 9.03 -10.80 -4.51
CA THR A 83 10.08 -10.67 -5.52
C THR A 83 10.08 -11.93 -6.37
N ASP A 84 10.69 -11.84 -7.55
CA ASP A 84 10.99 -13.03 -8.33
C ASP A 84 11.86 -13.98 -7.51
N TYR A 85 11.59 -15.27 -7.61
CA TYR A 85 12.43 -16.30 -7.01
C TYR A 85 13.76 -16.35 -7.78
N ASP A 86 14.84 -16.11 -7.06
CA ASP A 86 16.21 -16.27 -7.55
C ASP A 86 16.87 -17.42 -6.78
N GLU A 87 17.17 -18.52 -7.48
CA GLU A 87 17.81 -19.72 -6.92
C GLU A 87 19.09 -19.42 -6.11
N LYS A 88 19.80 -18.33 -6.40
CA LYS A 88 21.07 -17.99 -5.73
C LYS A 88 20.89 -17.19 -4.44
N HIS A 89 19.76 -16.51 -4.28
CA HIS A 89 19.55 -15.53 -3.20
C HIS A 89 18.23 -15.70 -2.44
N SER A 90 17.36 -16.60 -2.88
CA SER A 90 16.10 -16.90 -2.22
C SER A 90 16.27 -18.11 -1.31
N ILE A 91 15.60 -18.08 -0.16
CA ILE A 91 15.49 -19.26 0.70
C ILE A 91 14.60 -20.25 -0.06
N PRO A 92 15.07 -21.48 -0.32
CA PRO A 92 14.24 -22.48 -0.99
C PRO A 92 12.98 -22.77 -0.16
N PRO A 93 11.85 -23.09 -0.83
CA PRO A 93 10.57 -23.34 -0.17
C PRO A 93 10.60 -24.54 0.80
#